data_AF-A0A7C1TX79-F1
#
_entry.id   AF-A0A7C1TX79-F1
#
_cell.length_a   1.000
_cell.length_b   1.000
_cell.length_c   1.000
_cell.angle_alpha   90.00
_cell.angle_beta   90.00
_cell.angle_gamma   90.00
#
_symmetry.space_group_name_H-M   'P 1'
#
loop_
_entity.id
_entity.type
_entity.pdbx_description
1 polymer ?
#
loop_
_entity_poly.entity_id
_entity_poly.type
_entity_poly.pdbx_seq_one_letter_code
_entity_poly.pdbx_strand_id
1 'polypeptide(L)'
;MNRQSIWSILTAGGYATMGDGYDASGQNENQSSAGWGYANWITGDYYNMTQYDDATRLINFWTTKGIKYWLMSPDNSLIQSGTRTYALAETGQQYVFYAAAGGNFTVNLAPGTYDAHRYNPRTGGEVLLGSKNGGSVSFTMPDSNDWVVYQPCPI
;
A
#
# COMPACT_ATOMS: atom_id res chain seq x y z
N MET A 1 -10.27 -2.43 10.12
CA MET A 1 -9.17 -1.67 9.48
C MET A 1 -9.60 -1.03 8.16
N ASN A 2 -9.36 0.27 7.95
CA ASN A 2 -9.53 0.92 6.64
C ASN A 2 -8.21 0.89 5.86
N ARG A 3 -8.07 -0.07 4.93
CA ARG A 3 -6.89 -0.26 4.08
C ARG A 3 -6.50 1.02 3.32
N GLN A 4 -7.46 1.76 2.77
CA GLN A 4 -7.12 2.96 2.00
C GLN A 4 -6.47 4.05 2.85
N SER A 5 -6.92 4.20 4.10
CA SER A 5 -6.34 5.16 5.03
C SER A 5 -4.87 4.84 5.32
N ILE A 6 -4.55 3.57 5.60
CA ILE A 6 -3.17 3.21 5.99
C ILE A 6 -2.19 3.28 4.82
N TRP A 7 -2.61 2.88 3.61
CA TRP A 7 -1.81 3.07 2.41
C TRP A 7 -1.55 4.55 2.10
N SER A 8 -2.56 5.41 2.30
CA SER A 8 -2.41 6.85 2.10
C SER A 8 -1.44 7.46 3.13
N ILE A 9 -1.49 7.01 4.40
CA ILE A 9 -0.54 7.45 5.45
C ILE A 9 0.90 7.07 5.07
N LEU A 10 1.13 5.82 4.68
CA LEU A 10 2.49 5.34 4.36
C LEU A 10 3.04 5.97 3.08
N THR A 11 2.21 6.16 2.05
CA THR A 11 2.64 6.87 0.84
C THR A 11 2.80 8.38 1.06
N ALA A 12 2.21 8.94 2.11
CA ALA A 12 2.51 10.26 2.63
C ALA A 12 3.71 10.29 3.59
N GLY A 13 4.49 9.19 3.70
CA GLY A 13 5.73 9.13 4.48
C GLY A 13 5.53 8.98 5.99
N GLY A 14 4.30 8.71 6.43
CA GLY A 14 3.95 8.55 7.83
C GLY A 14 4.28 7.17 8.40
N TYR A 15 3.92 6.97 9.66
CA TYR A 15 3.87 5.67 10.31
C TYR A 15 2.51 5.52 11.02
N ALA A 16 2.09 4.29 11.26
CA ALA A 16 0.83 4.02 11.93
C ALA A 16 0.94 2.80 12.84
N THR A 17 0.24 2.85 13.97
CA THR A 17 -0.11 1.68 14.76
C THR A 17 -1.55 1.31 14.45
N MET A 18 -1.86 0.01 14.54
CA MET A 18 -3.19 -0.50 14.25
C MET A 18 -3.75 -1.18 15.50
N GLY A 19 -5.04 -0.94 15.79
CA GLY A 19 -5.80 -1.62 16.82
C GLY A 19 -7.22 -1.88 16.33
N ASP A 20 -7.88 -2.89 16.88
CA ASP A 20 -9.27 -3.21 16.58
C ASP A 20 -10.04 -3.56 17.86
N GLY A 21 -11.36 -3.32 17.86
CA GLY A 21 -12.27 -3.51 18.98
C GLY A 21 -13.15 -4.76 18.85
N TYR A 22 -12.67 -5.77 18.10
CA TYR A 22 -13.36 -7.06 17.99
C TYR A 22 -12.70 -8.10 18.88
N ASP A 23 -13.52 -8.88 19.57
CA ASP A 23 -13.04 -10.06 20.29
C ASP A 23 -12.69 -11.22 19.33
N ALA A 24 -12.13 -12.30 19.88
CA ALA A 24 -11.77 -13.50 19.09
C ALA A 24 -12.96 -14.18 18.39
N SER A 25 -14.19 -13.82 18.73
CA SER A 25 -15.43 -14.31 18.09
C SER A 25 -16.00 -13.34 17.05
N GLY A 26 -15.33 -12.21 16.80
CA GLY A 26 -15.78 -11.18 15.87
C GLY A 26 -16.93 -10.33 16.40
N GLN A 27 -17.21 -10.36 17.70
CA GLN A 27 -18.18 -9.46 18.32
C GLN A 27 -17.52 -8.14 18.70
N ASN A 28 -18.28 -7.05 18.54
CA ASN A 28 -17.83 -5.72 18.93
C ASN A 28 -17.63 -5.67 20.46
N GLU A 29 -16.64 -4.91 20.92
CA GLU A 29 -16.33 -4.64 22.33
C GLU A 29 -17.55 -4.27 23.20
N ASN A 30 -18.60 -3.68 22.59
CA ASN A 30 -19.84 -3.32 23.28
C ASN A 30 -20.84 -4.48 23.43
N GLN A 31 -20.54 -5.67 22.91
CA GLN A 31 -21.42 -6.85 22.91
C GLN A 31 -20.84 -8.06 23.65
N SER A 32 -19.57 -8.05 24.04
CA SER A 32 -19.01 -9.14 24.83
C SER A 32 -19.41 -9.00 26.30
N SER A 33 -20.27 -9.92 26.78
CA SER A 33 -20.61 -10.07 28.20
C SER A 33 -19.44 -10.54 29.08
N ALA A 34 -18.25 -10.70 28.49
CA ALA A 34 -16.99 -10.99 29.17
C ALA A 34 -16.08 -9.76 29.03
N GLY A 35 -15.94 -9.01 30.12
CA GLY A 35 -15.27 -7.70 30.12
C GLY A 35 -13.89 -7.66 29.42
N TRP A 36 -13.64 -6.55 28.75
CA TRP A 36 -12.35 -6.07 28.27
C TRP A 36 -11.45 -7.11 27.57
N GLY A 37 -12.00 -7.79 26.56
CA GLY A 37 -11.21 -8.61 25.65
C GLY A 37 -10.48 -7.75 24.62
N TYR A 38 -9.28 -7.25 24.95
CA TYR A 38 -8.39 -6.70 23.92
C TYR A 38 -7.89 -7.85 23.04
N ALA A 39 -8.08 -7.76 21.72
CA ALA A 39 -7.24 -8.52 20.79
C ALA A 39 -5.80 -8.02 20.98
N ASN A 40 -5.02 -8.74 21.78
CA ASN A 40 -3.67 -8.34 22.16
C ASN A 40 -2.68 -8.71 21.04
N TRP A 41 -2.22 -7.70 20.32
CA TRP A 41 -1.03 -7.66 19.45
C TRP A 41 0.22 -8.43 19.94
N ILE A 42 0.35 -8.73 21.24
CA ILE A 42 1.46 -9.51 21.82
C ILE A 42 1.18 -11.03 21.87
N THR A 43 -0.08 -11.49 21.90
CA THR A 43 -0.39 -12.93 22.13
C THR A 43 -0.53 -13.77 20.87
N GLY A 44 -0.65 -13.17 19.69
CA GLY A 44 -0.71 -13.96 18.45
C GLY A 44 -1.92 -14.90 18.38
N ASP A 45 -3.04 -14.56 19.03
CA ASP A 45 -4.32 -15.25 18.86
C ASP A 45 -4.97 -14.76 17.56
N TYR A 46 -4.46 -15.30 16.45
CA TYR A 46 -4.88 -15.00 15.10
C TYR A 46 -6.20 -15.71 14.77
N TYR A 47 -7.22 -14.95 14.39
CA TYR A 47 -8.40 -15.51 13.71
C TYR A 47 -8.72 -14.75 12.42
N ASN A 48 -9.25 -15.51 11.45
CA ASN A 48 -9.42 -15.24 10.02
C ASN A 48 -10.37 -14.06 9.69
N MET A 49 -10.02 -12.84 10.12
CA MET A 49 -10.74 -11.64 9.70
C MET A 49 -9.99 -10.98 8.53
N THR A 50 -10.74 -10.59 7.49
CA THR A 50 -10.19 -9.97 6.27
C THR A 50 -9.34 -8.73 6.55
N GLN A 51 -9.60 -8.03 7.67
CA GLN A 51 -8.81 -6.87 8.12
C GLN A 51 -7.35 -7.23 8.43
N TYR A 52 -7.09 -8.41 9.00
CA TYR A 52 -5.74 -8.86 9.32
C TYR A 52 -4.96 -9.29 8.08
N ASP A 53 -5.64 -9.91 7.10
CA ASP A 53 -5.03 -10.21 5.81
C ASP A 53 -4.52 -8.94 5.11
N ASP A 54 -5.28 -7.84 5.19
CA ASP A 54 -4.87 -6.57 4.61
C ASP A 54 -3.63 -5.99 5.32
N ALA A 55 -3.50 -6.15 6.64
CA ALA A 55 -2.31 -5.76 7.38
C ALA A 55 -1.10 -6.63 7.01
N THR A 56 -1.29 -7.95 6.89
CA THR A 56 -0.25 -8.88 6.44
C THR A 56 0.22 -8.54 5.02
N ARG A 57 -0.71 -8.27 4.09
CA ARG A 57 -0.40 -7.86 2.71
C ARG A 57 0.38 -6.56 2.68
N LEU A 58 -0.02 -5.57 3.49
CA LEU A 58 0.68 -4.30 3.63
C LEU A 58 2.12 -4.50 4.10
N ILE A 59 2.32 -5.24 5.21
CA ILE A 59 3.65 -5.48 5.78
C ILE A 59 4.52 -6.25 4.77
N ASN A 60 3.97 -7.30 4.15
CA ASN A 60 4.68 -8.09 3.15
C ASN A 60 5.11 -7.21 1.96
N PHE A 61 4.26 -6.29 1.51
CA PHE A 61 4.64 -5.37 0.44
C PHE A 61 5.89 -4.55 0.81
N TRP A 62 5.89 -3.89 1.97
CA TRP A 62 7.00 -3.00 2.33
C TRP A 62 8.28 -3.73 2.71
N THR A 63 8.19 -5.00 3.14
CA THR A 63 9.34 -5.74 3.67
C THR A 63 9.94 -6.76 2.68
N THR A 64 9.17 -7.23 1.70
CA THR A 64 9.61 -8.31 0.79
C THR A 64 9.86 -7.86 -0.64
N LYS A 65 9.40 -6.66 -1.03
CA LYS A 65 9.43 -6.20 -2.44
C LYS A 65 10.70 -5.44 -2.82
N GLY A 66 11.74 -5.45 -1.99
CA GLY A 66 12.99 -4.74 -2.28
C GLY A 66 12.86 -3.21 -2.22
N ILE A 67 11.87 -2.70 -1.49
CA ILE A 67 11.64 -1.27 -1.29
C ILE A 67 12.39 -0.85 -0.01
N LYS A 68 13.26 0.15 -0.12
CA LYS A 68 13.95 0.75 1.02
C LYS A 68 13.16 1.97 1.48
N TYR A 69 12.03 1.72 2.15
CA TYR A 69 11.06 2.75 2.56
C TYR A 69 11.72 3.96 3.25
N TRP A 70 12.70 3.70 4.11
CA TRP A 70 13.41 4.72 4.90
C TRP A 70 14.27 5.70 4.06
N LEU A 71 14.49 5.43 2.77
CA LEU A 71 15.19 6.34 1.86
C LEU A 71 14.23 7.20 1.03
N MET A 72 12.93 6.93 1.12
CA MET A 72 11.92 7.56 0.26
C MET A 72 11.26 8.76 0.95
N SER A 73 10.71 9.67 0.16
CA SER A 73 9.92 10.81 0.63
C SER A 73 8.65 10.97 -0.22
N PRO A 74 7.58 11.56 0.33
CA PRO A 74 6.37 11.85 -0.43
C PRO A 74 6.66 12.84 -1.55
N ASP A 75 6.27 12.51 -2.78
CA ASP A 75 6.55 13.34 -3.95
C ASP A 75 5.40 13.33 -4.95
N ASN A 76 4.27 13.93 -4.55
CA ASN A 76 3.11 14.08 -5.43
C ASN A 76 3.38 15.00 -6.63
N SER A 77 4.51 15.72 -6.68
CA SER A 77 4.89 16.52 -7.85
C SER A 77 5.17 15.65 -9.09
N LEU A 78 5.45 14.36 -8.88
CA LEU A 78 5.58 13.36 -9.93
C LEU A 78 4.25 13.06 -10.62
N ILE A 79 3.10 13.32 -10.00
CA ILE A 79 1.78 12.97 -10.53
C ILE A 79 1.27 14.08 -11.45
N GLN A 80 1.19 13.79 -12.74
CA GLN A 80 0.69 14.73 -13.76
C GLN A 80 -0.84 14.70 -13.85
N SER A 81 -1.44 13.54 -13.61
CA SER A 81 -2.89 13.36 -13.56
C SER A 81 -3.24 12.10 -12.77
N GLY A 82 -4.44 12.06 -12.18
CA GLY A 82 -4.93 10.92 -11.42
C GLY A 82 -5.88 11.36 -10.32
N THR A 83 -6.81 10.48 -9.93
CA THR A 83 -7.74 10.76 -8.84
C THR A 83 -7.31 10.02 -7.59
N ARG A 84 -7.09 10.74 -6.48
CA ARG A 84 -6.62 10.17 -5.20
C ARG A 84 -5.41 9.25 -5.40
N THR A 85 -4.44 9.76 -6.15
CA THR A 85 -3.16 9.10 -6.38
C THR A 85 -2.11 9.76 -5.49
N TYR A 86 -1.30 8.95 -4.84
CA TYR A 86 -0.26 9.40 -3.92
C TYR A 86 1.07 8.79 -4.33
N ALA A 87 2.16 9.55 -4.22
CA ALA A 87 3.48 9.13 -4.63
C ALA A 87 4.46 9.20 -3.45
N LEU A 88 5.22 8.14 -3.29
CA LEU A 88 6.37 8.04 -2.41
C LEU A 88 7.57 7.64 -3.29
N ALA A 89 8.67 8.37 -3.21
CA ALA A 89 9.80 8.16 -4.11
C ALA A 89 11.14 8.41 -3.44
N GLU A 90 12.15 7.64 -3.86
CA GLU A 90 13.54 8.09 -3.89
C GLU A 90 13.85 8.35 -5.36
N THR A 91 13.70 9.60 -5.78
CA THR A 91 13.69 9.99 -7.19
C THR A 91 14.95 9.51 -7.92
N GLY A 92 14.75 8.82 -9.04
CA GLY A 92 15.81 8.18 -9.81
C GLY A 92 16.07 6.73 -9.44
N GLN A 93 15.64 6.27 -8.26
CA GLN A 93 15.96 4.94 -7.71
C GLN A 93 14.73 4.05 -7.59
N GLN A 94 13.75 4.44 -6.78
CA GLN A 94 12.57 3.61 -6.46
C GLN A 94 11.34 4.49 -6.31
N TYR A 95 10.18 3.92 -6.63
CA TYR A 95 8.91 4.64 -6.66
C TYR A 95 7.79 3.75 -6.17
N VAL A 96 6.85 4.31 -5.41
CA VAL A 96 5.59 3.68 -5.04
C VAL A 96 4.47 4.68 -5.28
N PHE A 97 3.52 4.29 -6.13
CA PHE A 97 2.31 5.04 -6.42
C PHE A 97 1.10 4.27 -5.90
N TYR A 98 0.31 4.91 -5.04
CA TYR A 98 -0.94 4.36 -4.55
C TYR A 98 -2.12 5.05 -5.22
N ALA A 99 -2.87 4.33 -6.04
CA ALA A 99 -4.08 4.81 -6.72
C ALA A 99 -5.31 4.35 -5.92
N ALA A 100 -5.73 5.16 -4.94
CA ALA A 100 -6.80 4.78 -4.01
C ALA A 100 -8.18 4.66 -4.68
N ALA A 101 -8.39 5.37 -5.81
CA ALA A 101 -9.60 5.30 -6.62
C ALA A 101 -9.45 4.42 -7.88
N GLY A 102 -8.31 3.75 -8.06
CA GLY A 102 -8.00 3.00 -9.27
C GLY A 102 -7.92 3.89 -10.52
N GLY A 103 -8.49 3.41 -11.62
CA GLY A 103 -8.55 4.14 -12.88
C GLY A 103 -7.18 4.39 -13.52
N ASN A 104 -7.04 5.56 -14.17
CA ASN A 104 -5.84 5.93 -14.89
C ASN A 104 -5.12 7.07 -14.18
N PHE A 105 -3.79 7.01 -14.16
CA PHE A 105 -2.96 8.11 -13.70
C PHE A 105 -1.70 8.19 -14.54
N THR A 106 -1.12 9.38 -14.61
CA THR A 106 0.09 9.67 -15.37
C THR A 106 1.12 10.28 -14.43
N VAL A 107 2.35 9.80 -14.51
CA VAL A 107 3.47 10.27 -13.70
C VAL A 107 4.62 10.73 -14.59
N ASN A 108 5.47 11.62 -14.08
CA ASN A 108 6.71 12.01 -14.71
C ASN A 108 7.88 11.41 -13.92
N LEU A 109 8.51 10.37 -14.46
CA LEU A 109 9.65 9.71 -13.83
C LEU A 109 10.96 10.42 -14.20
N ALA A 110 11.93 10.41 -13.29
CA ALA A 110 13.29 10.87 -13.61
C ALA A 110 13.90 10.03 -14.74
N PRO A 111 14.94 10.53 -15.44
CA PRO A 111 15.65 9.73 -16.45
C PRO A 111 16.16 8.40 -15.86
N GLY A 112 15.87 7.30 -16.55
CA GLY A 112 16.21 5.94 -16.12
C GLY A 112 15.33 4.90 -16.80
N THR A 113 15.54 3.62 -16.47
CA THR A 113 14.69 2.50 -16.87
C THR A 113 14.24 1.74 -15.63
N TYR A 114 12.94 1.48 -15.54
CA TYR A 114 12.26 1.05 -14.32
C TYR A 114 11.31 -0.13 -14.62
N ASP A 115 11.61 -1.32 -14.11
CA ASP A 115 10.70 -2.48 -14.15
C ASP A 115 9.47 -2.31 -13.23
N ALA A 116 8.39 -1.78 -13.79
CA ALA A 116 7.20 -1.46 -13.02
C ALA A 116 6.35 -2.71 -12.71
N HIS A 117 5.92 -2.84 -11.46
CA HIS A 117 5.01 -3.87 -10.99
C HIS A 117 3.67 -3.26 -10.57
N ARG A 118 2.56 -3.97 -10.79
CA ARG A 118 1.25 -3.65 -10.23
C ARG A 118 0.89 -4.66 -9.17
N TYR A 119 0.59 -4.17 -7.97
CA TYR A 119 0.22 -4.96 -6.82
C TYR A 119 -1.24 -4.70 -6.43
N ASN A 120 -1.97 -5.77 -6.12
CA ASN A 120 -3.33 -5.71 -5.60
C ASN A 120 -3.29 -5.76 -4.06
N PRO A 121 -3.53 -4.64 -3.36
CA PRO A 121 -3.47 -4.62 -1.91
C PRO A 121 -4.61 -5.40 -1.24
N ARG A 122 -5.65 -5.80 -1.99
CA ARG A 122 -6.79 -6.61 -1.50
C ARG A 122 -6.55 -8.11 -1.55
N THR A 123 -5.59 -8.57 -2.34
CA THR A 123 -5.36 -10.02 -2.53
C THR A 123 -3.90 -10.41 -2.37
N GLY A 124 -2.98 -9.46 -2.47
CA GLY A 124 -1.55 -9.72 -2.54
C GLY A 124 -1.04 -10.13 -3.92
N GLY A 125 -1.93 -10.20 -4.92
CA GLY A 125 -1.55 -10.54 -6.29
C GLY A 125 -0.69 -9.46 -6.95
N GLU A 126 0.23 -9.87 -7.80
CA GLU A 126 1.19 -8.99 -8.45
C GLU A 126 1.34 -9.33 -9.93
N VAL A 127 1.53 -8.29 -10.76
CA VAL A 127 1.77 -8.42 -12.21
C VAL A 127 2.89 -7.49 -12.63
N LEU A 128 3.90 -8.02 -13.35
CA LEU A 128 4.93 -7.22 -14.01
C LEU A 128 4.31 -6.46 -15.20
N LEU A 129 4.44 -5.13 -15.22
CA LEU A 129 3.98 -4.26 -16.31
C LEU A 129 5.08 -3.99 -17.36
N GLY A 130 6.27 -4.56 -17.14
CA GLY A 130 7.47 -4.40 -17.96
C GLY A 130 8.21 -3.09 -17.68
N SER A 131 9.36 -2.94 -18.33
CA SER A 131 10.24 -1.78 -18.17
C SER A 131 9.59 -0.50 -18.71
N LYS A 132 9.72 0.58 -17.95
CA LYS A 132 9.30 1.95 -18.29
C LYS A 132 10.51 2.85 -18.30
N ASN A 133 10.63 3.67 -19.33
CA ASN A 133 11.67 4.69 -19.38
C ASN A 133 11.21 5.94 -18.63
N GLY A 134 12.17 6.74 -18.19
CA GLY A 134 11.93 8.07 -17.62
C GLY A 134 11.10 8.97 -18.54
N GLY A 135 10.51 10.01 -17.95
CA GLY A 135 9.55 10.90 -18.60
C GLY A 135 8.10 10.58 -18.25
N SER A 136 7.18 11.01 -19.11
CA SER A 136 5.74 10.84 -18.89
C SER A 136 5.31 9.38 -19.14
N VAL A 137 4.81 8.73 -18.09
CA VAL A 137 4.37 7.32 -18.09
C VAL A 137 2.94 7.25 -17.57
N SER A 138 2.07 6.57 -18.32
CA SER A 138 0.67 6.36 -17.92
C SER A 138 0.43 4.91 -17.48
N PHE A 139 -0.33 4.76 -16.41
CA PHE A 139 -0.75 3.48 -15.86
C PHE A 139 -2.29 3.37 -15.86
N THR A 140 -2.80 2.18 -16.19
CA THR A 140 -4.24 1.87 -16.22
C THR A 140 -4.52 0.72 -15.27
N MET A 141 -5.36 0.99 -14.27
CA MET A 141 -5.78 -0.01 -13.31
C MET A 141 -6.96 -0.84 -13.85
N PRO A 142 -7.06 -2.13 -13.51
CA PRO A 142 -8.11 -3.01 -14.02
C PRO A 142 -9.54 -2.62 -13.64
N ASP A 143 -9.71 -1.91 -12.52
CA ASP A 143 -11.00 -1.54 -11.96
C ASP A 143 -10.91 -0.21 -11.16
N SER A 144 -12.04 0.20 -10.58
CA SER A 144 -12.16 1.41 -9.75
C SER A 144 -11.82 1.19 -8.27
N ASN A 145 -11.15 0.08 -7.94
CA ASN A 145 -10.69 -0.17 -6.58
C ASN A 145 -9.25 0.29 -6.40
N ASP A 146 -8.70 0.13 -5.21
CA ASP A 146 -7.34 0.55 -4.93
C ASP A 146 -6.28 -0.41 -5.49
N TRP A 147 -5.19 0.20 -5.95
CA TRP A 147 -4.03 -0.49 -6.53
C TRP A 147 -2.74 0.23 -6.17
N VAL A 148 -1.65 -0.53 -6.18
CA VAL A 148 -0.30 -0.02 -6.00
C VAL A 148 0.48 -0.29 -7.28
N VAL A 149 1.18 0.72 -7.79
CA VAL A 149 2.22 0.55 -8.80
C VAL A 149 3.54 0.85 -8.12
N TYR A 150 4.54 0.01 -8.28
CA TYR A 150 5.83 0.24 -7.65
C TYR A 150 6.99 -0.19 -8.55
N GLN A 151 8.13 0.42 -8.23
CA GLN A 151 9.44 0.15 -8.77
C GLN A 151 10.37 -0.13 -7.59
N PRO A 152 10.93 -1.35 -7.45
CA PRO A 152 11.88 -1.64 -6.39
C PRO A 152 13.21 -0.93 -6.61
N CYS A 153 13.99 -0.79 -5.55
CA CYS A 153 15.36 -0.29 -5.63
C CYS A 153 16.19 -1.18 -6.56
N PRO A 154 17.01 -0.61 -7.47
CA PRO A 154 18.00 -1.37 -8.21
C PRO A 154 18.90 -2.14 -7.25
N ILE A 155 19.27 -3.36 -7.63
CA ILE A 155 20.12 -4.25 -6.85
C ILE A 155 21.58 -3.76 -6.89
#